data_AF-A0A9E3JXT9-F1
#
_entry.id   AF-A0A9E3JXT9-F1
#
_cell.length_a   1.000
_cell.length_b   1.000
_cell.length_c   1.000
_cell.angle_alpha   90.00
_cell.angle_beta   90.00
_cell.angle_gamma   90.00
#
_symmetry.space_group_name_H-M   'P 1'
#
loop_
_entity.id
_entity.type
_entity.pdbx_description
1 polymer ?
#
loop_
_entity_poly.entity_id
_entity_poly.type
_entity_poly.pdbx_seq_one_letter_code
_entity_poly.pdbx_strand_id
1 'polypeptide(L)'
;MQQFYKKALCAFVLIVFAHALLSALLVGRSYLALPILAGQDGVHWQRSQSPGSMNVDPWVIRVDPARGDLLRFDFKLRPDESNPVMSADVLPRDGQDRLVLVDMSAYDTITFVARCKPANTLVFIMSLHVEHVSQPGNFFTYAPAMTNFSCNEEGVPVTLDLRRMTIPDWWFN
;
A
#
# COMPACT_ATOMS: atom_id res chain seq x y z
N MET A 1 10.17 13.78 -59.19
CA MET A 1 9.65 12.58 -58.47
C MET A 1 10.36 12.32 -57.14
N GLN A 2 11.69 12.13 -57.08
CA GLN A 2 12.40 11.68 -55.86
C GLN A 2 12.32 12.63 -54.64
N GLN A 3 12.29 13.95 -54.84
CA GLN A 3 12.15 14.91 -53.72
C GLN A 3 10.79 14.85 -53.02
N PHE A 4 9.73 14.49 -53.75
CA PHE A 4 8.40 14.31 -53.17
C PHE A 4 8.38 13.10 -52.23
N TYR A 5 8.93 11.97 -52.68
CA TYR A 5 9.06 10.76 -51.86
C TYR A 5 9.89 11.00 -50.60
N LYS A 6 10.98 11.77 -50.67
CA LYS A 6 11.81 12.09 -49.49
C LYS A 6 11.04 12.93 -48.46
N LYS A 7 10.27 13.93 -48.91
CA LYS A 7 9.42 14.76 -48.03
C LYS A 7 8.27 13.94 -47.44
N ALA A 8 7.62 13.11 -48.24
CA ALA A 8 6.55 12.22 -47.79
C ALA A 8 7.05 11.19 -46.76
N LEU A 9 8.25 10.61 -46.99
CA LEU A 9 8.88 9.70 -46.04
C LEU A 9 9.20 10.39 -44.71
N CYS A 10 9.79 11.59 -44.74
CA CYS A 10 10.03 12.37 -43.52
C CYS A 10 8.72 12.68 -42.77
N ALA A 11 7.68 13.11 -43.47
CA ALA A 11 6.38 13.38 -42.87
C ALA A 11 5.78 12.11 -42.24
N PHE A 12 5.87 10.97 -42.93
CA PHE A 12 5.41 9.68 -42.42
C PHE A 12 6.17 9.26 -41.15
N VAL A 13 7.49 9.35 -41.15
CA VAL A 13 8.32 9.02 -39.96
C VAL A 13 7.96 9.91 -38.78
N LEU A 14 7.76 11.22 -39.00
CA LEU A 14 7.35 12.15 -37.94
C LEU A 14 5.98 11.80 -37.36
N ILE A 15 5.01 11.42 -38.21
CA ILE A 15 3.68 11.00 -37.76
C ILE A 15 3.75 9.71 -36.93
N VAL A 16 4.54 8.73 -37.37
CA VAL A 16 4.73 7.48 -36.61
C VAL A 16 5.35 7.75 -35.25
N PHE A 17 6.38 8.62 -35.18
CA PHE A 17 6.98 9.02 -33.92
C PHE A 17 5.99 9.75 -33.01
N ALA A 18 5.20 10.68 -33.55
CA ALA A 18 4.18 11.40 -32.80
C ALA A 18 3.11 10.44 -32.23
N HIS A 19 2.68 9.45 -33.02
CA HIS A 19 1.76 8.42 -32.55
C HIS A 19 2.37 7.56 -31.45
N ALA A 20 3.62 7.12 -31.60
CA ALA A 20 4.30 6.30 -30.59
C ALA A 20 4.44 7.06 -29.26
N LEU A 21 4.81 8.34 -29.31
CA LEU A 21 4.88 9.22 -28.14
C LEU A 21 3.51 9.41 -27.48
N LEU A 22 2.48 9.68 -28.28
CA LEU A 22 1.13 9.87 -27.76
C LEU A 22 0.60 8.58 -27.11
N SER A 23 0.80 7.42 -27.75
CA SER A 23 0.43 6.13 -27.19
C SER A 23 1.17 5.84 -25.88
N ALA A 24 2.48 6.11 -25.80
CA ALA A 24 3.25 5.92 -24.57
C ALA A 24 2.74 6.82 -23.42
N LEU A 25 2.40 8.09 -23.72
CA LEU A 25 1.84 9.01 -22.74
C LEU A 25 0.44 8.59 -22.28
N LEU A 26 -0.41 8.16 -23.21
CA LEU A 26 -1.77 7.69 -22.89
C LEU A 26 -1.75 6.40 -22.08
N VAL A 27 -0.87 5.44 -22.41
CA VAL A 27 -0.68 4.22 -21.61
C VAL A 27 -0.17 4.57 -20.23
N GLY A 28 0.83 5.45 -20.10
CA GLY A 28 1.32 5.90 -18.80
C GLY A 28 0.25 6.59 -17.94
N ARG A 29 -0.67 7.34 -18.57
CA ARG A 29 -1.82 7.99 -17.91
C ARG A 29 -3.01 7.07 -17.67
N SER A 30 -3.04 5.89 -18.30
CA SER A 30 -4.12 4.91 -18.15
C SER A 30 -4.02 4.09 -16.87
N TYR A 31 -2.83 4.05 -16.24
CA TYR A 31 -2.65 3.38 -14.96
C TYR A 31 -3.32 4.19 -13.84
N LEU A 32 -4.29 3.58 -13.18
CA LEU A 32 -4.94 4.12 -12.00
C LEU A 32 -3.97 4.00 -10.82
N ALA A 33 -3.32 5.12 -10.46
CA ALA A 33 -2.46 5.19 -9.29
C ALA A 33 -3.07 6.15 -8.26
N LEU A 34 -3.20 5.68 -7.03
CA LEU A 34 -3.77 6.46 -5.93
C LEU A 34 -2.79 6.48 -4.73
N PRO A 35 -2.38 7.67 -4.25
CA PRO A 35 -1.59 7.75 -3.03
C PRO A 35 -2.46 7.41 -1.81
N ILE A 36 -2.21 6.25 -1.19
CA ILE A 36 -2.96 5.81 -0.01
C ILE A 36 -2.79 6.83 1.13
N LEU A 37 -1.56 7.15 1.53
CA LEU A 37 -1.32 7.95 2.74
C LEU A 37 -1.73 9.43 2.65
N ALA A 38 -1.90 9.97 1.44
CA ALA A 38 -2.25 11.37 1.23
C ALA A 38 -3.72 11.70 1.57
N GLY A 39 -4.57 10.67 1.78
CA GLY A 39 -6.01 10.86 1.96
C GLY A 39 -6.74 11.13 0.65
N GLN A 40 -8.05 10.86 0.64
CA GLN A 40 -8.97 11.21 -0.43
C GLN A 40 -9.99 12.24 0.07
N ASP A 41 -10.75 12.83 -0.85
CA ASP A 41 -11.87 13.72 -0.54
C ASP A 41 -12.86 13.03 0.42
N GLY A 42 -12.85 13.48 1.68
CA GLY A 42 -13.71 12.98 2.75
C GLY A 42 -13.21 11.71 3.47
N VAL A 43 -12.12 11.07 3.02
CA VAL A 43 -11.50 9.92 3.71
C VAL A 43 -10.04 10.22 4.04
N HIS A 44 -9.70 10.21 5.31
CA HIS A 44 -8.33 10.35 5.78
C HIS A 44 -7.86 9.05 6.42
N TRP A 45 -6.57 8.76 6.30
CA TRP A 45 -5.99 7.55 6.87
C TRP A 45 -5.44 7.84 8.26
N GLN A 46 -6.16 7.39 9.28
CA GLN A 46 -5.67 7.41 10.65
C GLN A 46 -4.60 6.33 10.79
N ARG A 47 -3.43 6.72 11.31
CA ARG A 47 -2.37 5.78 11.65
C ARG A 47 -2.59 5.38 13.11
N SER A 48 -2.73 4.08 13.37
CA SER A 48 -3.00 3.54 14.72
C SER A 48 -2.04 2.41 15.08
N GLN A 49 -2.13 1.98 16.33
CA GLN A 49 -1.35 0.88 16.88
C GLN A 49 -2.29 -0.20 17.41
N SER A 50 -2.04 -1.46 17.03
CA SER A 50 -2.64 -2.62 17.70
C SER A 50 -1.56 -3.34 18.48
N PRO A 51 -1.57 -3.27 19.83
CA PRO A 51 -0.71 -4.13 20.62
C PRO A 51 -1.20 -5.58 20.45
N GLY A 52 -0.29 -6.49 20.10
CA GLY A 52 -0.58 -7.93 20.03
C GLY A 52 -0.87 -8.57 21.41
N SER A 53 -0.59 -7.85 22.51
CA SER A 53 -0.87 -8.29 23.88
C SER A 53 -1.43 -7.14 24.74
N MET A 54 -2.37 -7.46 25.65
CA MET A 54 -3.08 -6.47 26.47
C MET A 54 -2.24 -5.86 27.62
N ASN A 55 -0.98 -6.28 27.80
CA ASN A 55 -0.15 -5.94 28.95
C ASN A 55 1.20 -5.37 28.54
N VAL A 56 1.23 -4.17 27.96
CA VAL A 56 2.51 -3.59 27.56
C VAL A 56 2.62 -2.07 27.79
N ASP A 57 3.77 -1.67 28.34
CA ASP A 57 4.19 -0.27 28.54
C ASP A 57 4.05 0.58 27.27
N PRO A 58 3.92 1.91 27.40
CA PRO A 58 3.75 2.81 26.25
C PRO A 58 4.97 2.76 25.32
N TRP A 59 4.82 2.00 24.24
CA TRP A 59 5.73 2.00 23.10
C TRP A 59 5.47 3.22 22.24
N VAL A 60 6.54 3.88 21.78
CA VAL A 60 6.42 5.17 21.07
C VAL A 60 6.42 4.92 19.56
N ILE A 61 5.25 4.62 18.99
CA ILE A 61 5.04 4.79 17.56
C ILE A 61 5.11 6.29 17.26
N ARG A 62 6.25 6.73 16.72
CA ARG A 62 6.43 8.10 16.21
C ARG A 62 6.05 8.15 14.75
N VAL A 63 4.75 8.30 14.52
CA VAL A 63 4.26 8.78 13.24
C VAL A 63 4.73 10.23 13.08
N ASP A 64 5.51 10.51 12.05
CA ASP A 64 5.93 11.87 11.72
C ASP A 64 4.74 12.62 11.09
N PRO A 65 4.12 13.59 11.78
CA PRO A 65 2.97 14.31 11.25
C PRO A 65 3.36 15.29 10.13
N ALA A 66 4.65 15.59 9.95
CA ALA A 66 5.13 16.56 8.98
C ALA A 66 5.29 16.00 7.55
N ARG A 67 5.24 14.68 7.39
CA ARG A 67 5.37 14.00 6.08
C ARG A 67 4.12 13.15 5.83
N GLY A 68 3.10 13.78 5.25
CA GLY A 68 1.79 13.17 4.99
C GLY A 68 1.82 11.90 4.13
N ASP A 69 2.93 11.66 3.42
CA ASP A 69 3.21 10.51 2.57
C ASP A 69 4.13 9.45 3.22
N LEU A 70 4.63 9.70 4.43
CA LEU A 70 5.53 8.80 5.14
C LEU A 70 4.78 8.06 6.24
N LEU A 71 5.22 6.82 6.44
CA LEU A 71 4.81 5.99 7.55
C LEU A 71 6.06 5.54 8.32
N ARG A 72 6.23 6.04 9.54
CA ARG A 72 7.40 5.78 10.38
C ARG A 72 6.96 5.18 11.71
N PHE A 73 7.67 4.12 12.11
CA PHE A 73 7.45 3.41 13.36
C PHE A 73 8.79 3.00 13.96
N ASP A 74 8.84 2.95 15.28
CA ASP A 74 9.98 2.43 16.04
C ASP A 74 9.47 1.29 16.92
N PHE A 75 9.79 0.04 16.56
CA PHE A 75 9.40 -1.14 17.33
C PHE A 75 10.48 -1.50 18.35
N LYS A 76 10.10 -1.73 19.61
CA LYS A 76 10.97 -2.27 20.65
C LYS A 76 10.34 -3.56 21.18
N LEU A 77 10.80 -4.69 20.66
CA LEU A 77 10.37 -6.02 21.11
C LEU A 77 11.09 -6.35 22.42
N ARG A 78 10.36 -6.85 23.42
CA ARG A 78 11.00 -7.35 24.64
C ARG A 78 11.49 -8.79 24.42
N PRO A 79 12.71 -9.13 24.85
CA PRO A 79 13.26 -10.46 24.64
C PRO A 79 12.66 -11.53 25.60
N ASP A 80 11.93 -11.12 26.63
CA ASP A 80 11.33 -12.00 27.65
C ASP A 80 9.91 -12.47 27.31
N GLU A 81 9.28 -11.92 26.25
CA GLU A 81 7.99 -12.40 25.76
C GLU A 81 8.15 -13.59 24.81
N SER A 82 7.30 -14.61 25.01
CA SER A 82 7.19 -15.72 24.06
C SER A 82 6.39 -15.27 22.84
N ASN A 83 7.07 -15.04 21.71
CA ASN A 83 6.52 -14.56 20.43
C ASN A 83 5.98 -13.12 20.46
N PRO A 84 6.84 -12.10 20.66
CA PRO A 84 6.40 -10.71 20.63
C PRO A 84 5.96 -10.34 19.21
N VAL A 85 4.69 -9.94 19.06
CA VAL A 85 4.12 -9.46 17.78
C VAL A 85 3.76 -7.99 17.94
N MET A 86 4.19 -7.17 16.98
CA MET A 86 3.80 -5.76 16.88
C MET A 86 3.42 -5.45 15.44
N SER A 87 2.33 -4.71 15.27
CA SER A 87 1.93 -4.14 14.00
C SER A 87 1.82 -2.63 14.12
N ALA A 88 1.77 -1.98 12.97
CA ALA A 88 1.34 -0.61 12.88
C ALA A 88 0.32 -0.51 11.75
N ASP A 89 -0.80 0.11 12.06
CA ASP A 89 -2.01 -0.01 11.27
C ASP A 89 -2.37 1.33 10.63
N VAL A 90 -2.99 1.27 9.47
CA VAL A 90 -3.48 2.44 8.74
C VAL A 90 -4.96 2.20 8.47
N LEU A 91 -5.81 2.97 9.15
CA LEU A 91 -7.25 2.81 9.18
C LEU A 91 -7.93 3.99 8.47
N PRO A 92 -8.79 3.72 7.46
CA PRO A 92 -9.51 4.79 6.77
C PRO A 92 -10.65 5.32 7.65
N ARG A 93 -10.76 6.65 7.72
CA ARG A 93 -11.80 7.36 8.46
C ARG A 93 -12.46 8.45 7.64
N ASP A 94 -13.76 8.65 7.85
CA ASP A 94 -14.50 9.74 7.21
C ASP A 94 -14.25 11.11 7.87
N GLY A 95 -14.88 12.17 7.35
CA GLY A 95 -14.82 13.52 7.92
C GLY A 95 -15.44 13.66 9.32
N GLN A 96 -16.15 12.64 9.80
CA GLN A 96 -16.70 12.54 11.15
C GLN A 96 -15.87 11.61 12.06
N ASP A 97 -14.66 11.26 11.63
CA ASP A 97 -13.72 10.38 12.34
C ASP A 97 -14.29 8.96 12.58
N ARG A 98 -15.17 8.46 11.71
CA ARG A 98 -15.70 7.09 11.78
C ARG A 98 -14.90 6.17 10.87
N LEU A 99 -14.63 4.95 11.30
CA LEU A 99 -14.04 3.92 10.45
C LEU A 99 -14.96 3.65 9.25
N VAL A 100 -14.39 3.66 8.04
CA VAL A 100 -15.11 3.39 6.79
C VAL A 100 -14.45 2.23 6.03
N LEU A 101 -15.18 1.67 5.07
CA LEU A 101 -14.60 0.73 4.11
C LEU A 101 -14.14 1.50 2.88
N VAL A 102 -12.98 1.13 2.34
CA VAL A 102 -12.46 1.66 1.09
C VAL A 102 -12.53 0.57 0.04
N ASP A 103 -13.23 0.84 -1.06
CA ASP A 103 -13.25 -0.06 -2.20
C ASP A 103 -11.93 0.06 -2.97
N MET A 104 -11.12 -1.00 -2.90
CA MET A 104 -9.85 -1.12 -3.63
C MET A 104 -9.94 -2.11 -4.80
N SER A 105 -11.14 -2.54 -5.20
CA SER A 105 -11.34 -3.56 -6.24
C SER A 105 -10.76 -3.18 -7.62
N ALA A 106 -10.63 -1.88 -7.89
CA ALA A 106 -10.03 -1.36 -9.12
C ALA A 106 -8.49 -1.46 -9.17
N TYR A 107 -7.85 -1.86 -8.07
CA TYR A 107 -6.39 -1.91 -7.93
C TYR A 107 -5.91 -3.35 -7.78
N ASP A 108 -4.73 -3.65 -8.31
CA ASP A 108 -4.09 -4.96 -8.23
C ASP A 108 -2.79 -4.95 -7.43
N THR A 109 -2.22 -3.77 -7.19
CA THR A 109 -0.90 -3.62 -6.61
C THR A 109 -0.82 -2.48 -5.61
N ILE A 110 0.04 -2.65 -4.60
CA ILE A 110 0.47 -1.59 -3.69
C ILE A 110 1.98 -1.44 -3.81
N THR A 111 2.45 -0.21 -3.97
CA THR A 111 3.88 0.10 -4.11
C THR A 111 4.35 1.11 -3.07
N PHE A 112 5.52 0.86 -2.49
CA PHE A 112 6.17 1.79 -1.55
C PHE A 112 7.68 1.54 -1.48
N VAL A 113 8.41 2.45 -0.84
CA VAL A 113 9.82 2.24 -0.50
C VAL A 113 9.93 1.87 0.97
N ALA A 114 10.50 0.70 1.25
CA ALA A 114 10.63 0.18 2.61
C ALA A 114 12.04 0.40 3.14
N ARG A 115 12.17 1.17 4.23
CA ARG A 115 13.42 1.36 4.97
C ARG A 115 13.26 0.88 6.41
N CYS A 116 14.21 0.08 6.89
CA CYS A 116 14.22 -0.39 8.27
C CYS A 116 15.63 -0.58 8.80
N LYS A 117 15.75 -0.48 10.13
CA LYS A 117 16.97 -0.72 10.89
C LYS A 117 16.62 -1.51 12.15
N PRO A 118 17.15 -2.73 12.34
CA PRO A 118 17.99 -3.48 11.40
C PRO A 118 17.24 -3.90 10.13
N ALA A 119 17.97 -4.30 9.09
CA ALA A 119 17.39 -4.93 7.91
C ALA A 119 16.63 -6.20 8.31
N ASN A 120 15.41 -6.37 7.82
CA ASN A 120 14.52 -7.45 8.25
C ASN A 120 13.48 -7.77 7.16
N THR A 121 12.74 -8.85 7.38
CA THR A 121 11.52 -9.18 6.66
C THR A 121 10.32 -8.79 7.52
N LEU A 122 9.36 -8.10 6.93
CA LEU A 122 8.13 -7.67 7.57
C LEU A 122 6.92 -8.32 6.89
N VAL A 123 5.83 -8.44 7.63
CA VAL A 123 4.54 -8.90 7.12
C VAL A 123 3.70 -7.67 6.80
N PHE A 124 3.12 -7.64 5.60
CA PHE A 124 2.04 -6.73 5.25
C PHE A 124 0.72 -7.48 5.39
N ILE A 125 -0.22 -6.88 6.13
CA ILE A 125 -1.55 -7.44 6.39
C ILE A 125 -2.59 -6.44 5.87
N MET A 126 -3.53 -6.94 5.08
CA MET A 126 -4.69 -6.20 4.62
C MET A 126 -5.96 -6.90 5.13
N SER A 127 -6.76 -6.17 5.90
CA SER A 127 -8.03 -6.66 6.44
C SER A 127 -9.13 -6.52 5.40
N LEU A 128 -9.58 -7.65 4.84
CA LEU A 128 -10.63 -7.69 3.83
C LEU A 128 -12.00 -7.80 4.48
N HIS A 129 -12.95 -6.99 4.01
CA HIS A 129 -14.35 -7.10 4.42
C HIS A 129 -15.00 -8.30 3.73
N VAL A 130 -15.60 -9.18 4.52
CA VAL A 130 -16.39 -10.31 4.04
C VAL A 130 -17.84 -10.10 4.47
N GLU A 131 -18.73 -10.08 3.48
CA GLU A 131 -20.15 -9.87 3.71
C GLU A 131 -20.70 -10.92 4.69
N HIS A 132 -21.53 -10.47 5.63
CA HIS A 132 -22.12 -11.28 6.71
C HIS A 132 -21.15 -11.86 7.76
N VAL A 133 -19.84 -11.69 7.62
CA VAL A 133 -18.84 -12.15 8.62
C VAL A 133 -18.22 -10.96 9.34
N SER A 134 -17.77 -9.96 8.59
CA SER A 134 -17.04 -8.82 9.15
C SER A 134 -17.96 -7.86 9.90
N GLN A 135 -17.57 -7.53 11.14
CA GLN A 135 -18.28 -6.63 12.02
C GLN A 135 -17.53 -5.30 12.15
N PRO A 136 -18.16 -4.15 11.87
CA PRO A 136 -17.52 -2.84 11.97
C PRO A 136 -16.81 -2.63 13.33
N GLY A 137 -15.53 -2.26 13.28
CA GLY A 137 -14.71 -2.03 14.48
C GLY A 137 -14.14 -3.29 15.14
N ASN A 138 -14.57 -4.49 14.75
CA ASN A 138 -14.01 -5.76 15.22
C ASN A 138 -13.12 -6.40 14.15
N PHE A 139 -11.86 -5.96 14.06
CA PHE A 139 -10.92 -6.38 13.01
C PHE A 139 -10.58 -7.88 13.02
N PHE A 140 -10.82 -8.61 14.11
CA PHE A 140 -10.66 -10.07 14.14
C PHE A 140 -11.64 -10.81 13.24
N THR A 141 -12.72 -10.17 12.82
CA THR A 141 -13.73 -10.72 11.91
C THR A 141 -13.47 -10.43 10.43
N TYR A 142 -12.38 -9.72 10.12
CA TYR A 142 -11.97 -9.41 8.76
C TYR A 142 -10.96 -10.46 8.30
N ALA A 143 -11.01 -10.86 7.02
CA ALA A 143 -10.07 -11.84 6.50
C ALA A 143 -8.68 -11.19 6.36
N PRO A 144 -7.65 -11.70 7.06
CA PRO A 144 -6.32 -11.12 6.98
C PRO A 144 -5.61 -11.67 5.74
N ALA A 145 -5.63 -10.91 4.65
CA ALA A 145 -4.78 -11.18 3.52
C ALA A 145 -3.34 -10.76 3.87
N MET A 146 -2.36 -11.65 3.69
CA MET A 146 -0.99 -11.41 4.14
C MET A 146 0.04 -11.68 3.03
N THR A 147 1.15 -10.93 3.07
CA THR A 147 2.35 -11.21 2.29
C THR A 147 3.59 -10.68 3.00
N ASN A 148 4.77 -11.22 2.66
CA ASN A 148 6.04 -10.79 3.24
C ASN A 148 6.79 -9.87 2.29
N PHE A 149 7.50 -8.88 2.84
CA PHE A 149 8.42 -8.04 2.09
C PHE A 149 9.70 -7.79 2.88
N SER A 150 10.80 -7.55 2.15
CA SER A 150 12.08 -7.23 2.77
C SER A 150 12.28 -5.71 2.88
N CYS A 151 13.05 -5.28 3.86
CA CYS A 151 13.47 -3.90 4.03
C CYS A 151 14.94 -3.83 4.48
N ASN A 152 15.61 -2.71 4.18
CA ASN A 152 16.99 -2.47 4.62
C ASN A 152 17.22 -0.98 4.95
N GLU A 153 18.44 -0.61 5.36
CA GLU A 153 18.76 0.77 5.78
C GLU A 153 18.77 1.77 4.61
N GLU A 154 19.03 1.30 3.38
CA GLU A 154 19.10 2.15 2.17
C GLU A 154 17.70 2.52 1.66
N GLY A 155 16.74 1.61 1.83
CA GLY A 155 15.40 1.70 1.26
C GLY A 155 15.31 0.87 -0.01
N VAL A 156 14.36 -0.07 -0.06
CA VAL A 156 14.12 -0.93 -1.22
C VAL A 156 12.73 -0.68 -1.80
N PRO A 157 12.57 -0.65 -3.14
CA PRO A 157 11.27 -0.61 -3.76
C PRO A 157 10.53 -1.92 -3.50
N VAL A 158 9.28 -1.82 -3.04
CA VAL A 158 8.38 -2.94 -2.78
C VAL A 158 7.17 -2.80 -3.68
N THR A 159 6.75 -3.90 -4.29
CA THR A 159 5.49 -4.02 -5.03
C THR A 159 4.78 -5.27 -4.55
N LEU A 160 3.61 -5.09 -3.95
CA LEU A 160 2.78 -6.16 -3.44
C LEU A 160 1.63 -6.40 -4.42
N ASP A 161 1.49 -7.64 -4.90
CA ASP A 161 0.35 -8.07 -5.71
C ASP A 161 -0.80 -8.49 -4.79
N LEU A 162 -1.88 -7.71 -4.81
CA LEU A 162 -3.06 -7.91 -3.95
C LEU A 162 -3.78 -9.23 -4.24
N ARG A 163 -3.63 -9.77 -5.45
CA ARG A 163 -4.27 -11.04 -5.86
C ARG A 163 -3.49 -12.26 -5.41
N ARG A 164 -2.25 -12.09 -4.96
CA ARG A 164 -1.35 -13.17 -4.50
C ARG A 164 -1.17 -13.21 -2.99
N MET A 165 -1.92 -12.39 -2.27
CA MET A 165 -1.91 -12.42 -0.81
C MET A 165 -2.58 -13.68 -0.29
N THR A 166 -2.07 -14.22 0.82
CA THR A 166 -2.56 -15.47 1.40
C THR A 166 -3.44 -15.15 2.60
N ILE A 167 -4.63 -15.75 2.64
CA ILE A 167 -5.47 -15.78 3.85
C ILE A 167 -5.09 -17.05 4.61
N PRO A 168 -4.71 -16.96 5.89
CA PRO A 168 -4.23 -18.11 6.64
C PRO A 168 -5.38 -19.05 7.01
N ASP A 169 -5.08 -20.35 7.03
CA ASP A 169 -6.08 -21.41 7.27
C ASP A 169 -6.83 -21.26 8.59
N TRP A 170 -6.18 -20.73 9.63
CA TRP A 170 -6.81 -20.52 10.93
C TRP A 170 -7.99 -19.55 10.89
N TRP A 171 -8.08 -18.69 9.87
CA TRP A 171 -9.21 -17.76 9.74
C TRP A 171 -10.47 -18.45 9.19
N PHE A 172 -10.31 -19.56 8.46
CA PHE A 172 -11.43 -20.31 7.89
C PHE A 172 -12.02 -21.36 8.84
N ASN A 173 -11.29 -21.73 9.89
CA ASN A 173 -11.68 -22.77 10.85
C ASN A 173 -12.34 -22.17 12.10
#